data_AF-A0A2M7G8N9-F1
#
_entry.id   AF-A0A2M7G8N9-F1
#
_cell.length_a   1.000
_cell.length_b   1.000
_cell.length_c   1.000
_cell.angle_alpha   90.00
_cell.angle_beta   90.00
_cell.angle_gamma   90.00
#
_symmetry.space_group_name_H-M   'P 1'
#
loop_
_entity.id
_entity.type
_entity.pdbx_description
1 polymer ?
#
loop_
_entity_poly.entity_id
_entity_poly.type
_entity_poly.pdbx_seq_one_letter_code
_entity_poly.pdbx_strand_id
1 'polypeptide(L)'
;GALATPIVYHDAGKELLLTYFPGELSVPVNEQEKLIGPLINQAVNRLPPEKRKAYLLRPQSFLTYQSLIERVLSADGVTPEMIQAQQQRVNLIERLLSTSTAEARTQLIQQEAKLLDAEFFGLFSRLMEGAAASGQEQVAQQMNALQQQLMKESEYGRQLQSQVNEIQEAVKTLQAAGKELTREKLLEILIQAPNEARLSALASLTRPGLDYLFFQSLTERIETKTGDERKKMEFLREKLLDITRQIDQRVEEEYKRAGELLNTLLAAPDIQKATLERLNEISEIFVQVLNRALQEATQKKNEAQLKKLEQIVAVLQKVSAPPKEYELLEKLLDAPNEAALNKMLEEHKNEITPEFTSFVGGVLAQSEERADKKSQGEDAQVLERLNNIYRAILKFSMKKSMG
;
A
#
# COMPACT_ATOMS: atom_id res chain seq x y z
N GLY A 1 -27.26 4.19 -20.51
CA GLY A 1 -26.95 5.61 -20.77
C GLY A 1 -27.37 6.41 -19.55
N ALA A 2 -26.54 7.36 -19.12
CA ALA A 2 -26.90 8.23 -17.99
C ALA A 2 -28.19 9.01 -18.33
N LEU A 3 -29.18 8.98 -17.45
CA LEU A 3 -30.39 9.77 -17.58
C LEU A 3 -30.02 11.26 -17.47
N ALA A 4 -30.34 12.04 -18.50
CA ALA A 4 -30.12 13.49 -18.52
C ALA A 4 -30.92 14.14 -17.38
N THR A 5 -30.26 14.43 -16.26
CA THR A 5 -30.87 14.94 -15.03
C THR A 5 -30.17 16.24 -14.61
N PRO A 6 -30.90 17.29 -14.18
CA PRO A 6 -30.29 18.47 -13.58
C PRO A 6 -29.48 18.14 -12.33
N ILE A 7 -28.35 18.82 -12.13
CA ILE A 7 -27.41 18.55 -11.04
C ILE A 7 -27.18 19.81 -10.23
N VAL A 8 -27.23 19.64 -8.90
CA VAL A 8 -26.75 20.62 -7.93
C VAL A 8 -25.65 19.97 -7.10
N TYR A 9 -24.44 20.52 -7.19
CA TYR A 9 -23.29 20.12 -6.40
C TYR A 9 -23.03 21.16 -5.32
N HIS A 10 -22.77 20.70 -4.10
CA HIS A 10 -22.54 21.57 -2.96
C HIS A 10 -21.37 21.04 -2.11
N ASP A 11 -20.43 21.91 -1.77
CA ASP A 11 -19.33 21.63 -0.85
C ASP A 11 -19.14 22.82 0.10
N ALA A 12 -19.46 22.61 1.39
CA ALA A 12 -19.33 23.67 2.41
C ALA A 12 -17.89 23.98 2.81
N GLY A 13 -16.97 23.01 2.69
CA GLY A 13 -15.56 23.22 3.02
C GLY A 13 -14.87 24.08 1.97
N LYS A 14 -15.29 23.95 0.71
CA LYS A 14 -14.76 24.69 -0.43
C LYS A 14 -15.59 25.91 -0.84
N GLU A 15 -16.68 26.18 -0.11
CA GLU A 15 -17.63 27.27 -0.41
C GLU A 15 -18.16 27.21 -1.85
N LEU A 16 -18.53 26.01 -2.31
CA LEU A 16 -19.05 25.77 -3.66
C LEU A 16 -20.55 25.48 -3.64
N LEU A 17 -21.26 26.14 -4.56
CA LEU A 17 -22.60 25.78 -4.98
C LEU A 17 -22.64 25.84 -6.51
N LEU A 18 -22.61 24.68 -7.15
CA LEU A 18 -22.50 24.54 -8.59
C LEU A 18 -23.75 23.88 -9.16
N THR A 19 -24.14 24.27 -10.37
CA THR A 19 -25.35 23.79 -11.02
C THR A 19 -25.08 23.43 -12.47
N TYR A 20 -25.73 22.40 -12.98
CA TYR A 20 -25.70 21.98 -14.38
C TYR A 20 -27.10 21.57 -14.83
N PHE A 21 -27.52 22.04 -16.00
CA PHE A 21 -28.75 21.62 -16.64
C PHE A 21 -28.42 20.97 -18.00
N PRO A 22 -28.83 19.71 -18.24
CA PRO A 22 -28.54 19.04 -19.51
C PRO A 22 -29.21 19.75 -20.70
N GLY A 23 -28.41 20.21 -21.66
CA GLY A 23 -28.92 20.86 -22.88
C GLY A 23 -29.79 19.95 -23.74
N GLU A 24 -29.60 18.63 -23.65
CA GLU A 24 -30.37 17.58 -24.33
C GLU A 24 -31.86 17.61 -23.98
N LEU A 25 -32.22 18.12 -22.79
CA LEU A 25 -33.62 18.24 -22.37
C LEU A 25 -34.37 19.37 -23.10
N SER A 26 -33.65 20.24 -23.83
CA SER A 26 -34.24 21.33 -24.63
C SER A 26 -35.22 22.23 -23.87
N VAL A 27 -34.99 22.40 -22.56
CA VAL A 27 -35.84 23.22 -21.67
C VAL A 27 -35.40 24.69 -21.74
N PRO A 28 -36.31 25.68 -21.87
CA PRO A 28 -35.97 27.10 -21.82
C PRO A 28 -35.35 27.51 -20.48
N VAL A 29 -34.39 28.44 -20.48
CA VAL A 29 -33.63 28.88 -19.28
C VAL A 29 -34.53 29.22 -18.08
N ASN A 30 -35.63 29.94 -18.30
CA ASN A 30 -36.58 30.30 -17.23
C ASN A 30 -37.24 29.09 -16.57
N GLU A 31 -37.43 28.00 -17.31
CA GLU A 31 -37.97 26.74 -16.78
C GLU A 31 -36.87 25.89 -16.12
N GLN A 32 -35.62 26.00 -16.57
CA GLN A 32 -34.48 25.37 -15.93
C GLN A 32 -34.31 25.87 -14.48
N GLU A 33 -34.42 27.18 -14.25
CA GLU A 33 -34.32 27.78 -12.91
C GLU A 33 -35.41 27.26 -11.97
N LYS A 34 -36.64 27.07 -12.47
CA LYS A 34 -37.76 26.50 -11.69
C LYS A 34 -37.50 25.06 -11.25
N LEU A 35 -36.78 24.29 -12.06
CA LEU A 35 -36.42 22.91 -11.76
C LEU A 35 -35.20 22.81 -10.84
N ILE A 36 -34.22 23.72 -10.98
CA ILE A 36 -33.00 23.75 -10.15
C ILE A 36 -33.25 24.34 -8.76
N GLY A 37 -34.13 25.34 -8.63
CA GLY A 37 -34.41 26.02 -7.36
C GLY A 37 -34.76 25.08 -6.19
N PRO A 38 -35.68 24.12 -6.36
CA PRO A 38 -35.98 23.12 -5.33
C PRO A 38 -34.76 22.27 -4.92
N LEU A 39 -33.89 21.90 -5.88
CA LEU A 39 -32.69 21.12 -5.62
C LEU A 39 -31.64 21.92 -4.82
N ILE A 40 -31.49 23.21 -5.13
CA ILE A 40 -30.65 24.12 -4.34
C ILE A 40 -31.18 24.22 -2.91
N ASN A 41 -32.48 24.45 -2.74
CA ASN A 41 -33.10 24.56 -1.42
C ASN A 41 -32.92 23.27 -0.61
N GLN A 42 -33.05 22.11 -1.26
CA GLN A 42 -32.80 20.82 -0.63
C GLN A 42 -31.35 20.67 -0.13
N ALA A 43 -30.37 21.11 -0.92
CA ALA A 43 -28.96 21.11 -0.52
C ALA A 43 -28.70 22.06 0.65
N VAL A 44 -29.20 23.31 0.56
CA VAL A 44 -29.01 24.36 1.59
C VAL A 44 -29.67 23.99 2.92
N ASN A 45 -30.90 23.46 2.89
CA ASN A 45 -31.66 23.16 4.11
C ASN A 45 -31.05 22.04 4.94
N ARG A 46 -30.21 21.19 4.33
CA ARG A 46 -29.46 20.12 5.02
C ARG A 46 -28.22 20.64 5.75
N LEU A 47 -27.87 21.92 5.60
CA LEU A 47 -26.66 22.50 6.22
C LEU A 47 -26.94 23.01 7.64
N PRO A 48 -26.01 22.75 8.59
CA PRO A 48 -25.97 23.43 9.87
C PRO A 48 -25.91 24.97 9.67
N PRO A 49 -26.49 25.77 10.58
CA PRO A 49 -26.51 27.23 10.46
C PRO A 49 -25.14 27.85 10.21
N GLU A 50 -24.10 27.35 10.88
CA GLU A 50 -22.71 27.82 10.78
C GLU A 50 -22.09 27.64 9.38
N LYS A 51 -22.60 26.70 8.58
CA LYS A 51 -22.12 26.41 7.22
C LYS A 51 -22.90 27.18 6.15
N ARG A 52 -23.94 27.93 6.52
CA ARG A 52 -24.77 28.74 5.60
C ARG A 52 -24.13 30.10 5.34
N LYS A 53 -23.07 30.10 4.54
CA LYS A 53 -22.33 31.33 4.17
C LYS A 53 -22.86 31.96 2.88
N ALA A 54 -22.32 33.13 2.56
CA ALA A 54 -22.78 33.98 1.44
C ALA A 54 -22.67 33.32 0.04
N TYR A 55 -21.78 32.35 -0.17
CA TYR A 55 -21.64 31.66 -1.47
C TYR A 55 -22.92 30.95 -1.91
N LEU A 56 -23.79 30.55 -0.97
CA LEU A 56 -25.07 29.92 -1.26
C LEU A 56 -26.06 30.84 -1.98
N LEU A 57 -25.86 32.16 -1.88
CA LEU A 57 -26.67 33.15 -2.58
C LEU A 57 -26.24 33.37 -4.04
N ARG A 58 -25.13 32.74 -4.45
CA ARG A 58 -24.52 32.92 -5.78
C ARG A 58 -24.14 31.55 -6.38
N PRO A 59 -25.12 30.73 -6.78
CA PRO A 59 -24.84 29.49 -7.48
C PRO A 59 -24.08 29.76 -8.79
N GLN A 60 -23.06 28.96 -9.07
CA GLN A 60 -22.32 28.99 -10.33
C GLN A 60 -22.95 27.98 -11.29
N SER A 61 -23.38 28.43 -12.47
CA SER A 61 -24.00 27.57 -13.48
C SER A 61 -23.01 27.18 -14.57
N PHE A 62 -23.02 25.90 -14.92
CA PHE A 62 -22.14 25.30 -15.92
C PHE A 62 -22.93 24.80 -17.12
N LEU A 63 -22.39 25.01 -18.32
CA LEU A 63 -23.02 24.65 -19.59
C LEU A 63 -22.86 23.17 -19.93
N THR A 64 -21.76 22.54 -19.49
CA THR A 64 -21.47 21.13 -19.75
C THR A 64 -21.21 20.41 -18.44
N TYR A 65 -21.60 19.14 -18.38
CA TYR A 65 -21.27 18.29 -17.24
C TYR A 65 -19.77 18.21 -17.01
N GLN A 66 -18.98 18.17 -18.09
CA GLN A 66 -17.52 18.18 -18.04
C GLN A 66 -16.96 19.40 -17.30
N SER A 67 -17.42 20.61 -17.66
CA SER A 67 -16.96 21.85 -17.00
C SER A 67 -17.37 21.94 -15.52
N LEU A 68 -18.51 21.36 -15.15
CA LEU A 68 -18.93 21.21 -13.75
C LEU A 68 -17.91 20.34 -12.98
N ILE A 69 -17.59 19.17 -13.52
CA ILE A 69 -16.65 18.24 -12.88
C ILE A 69 -15.25 18.84 -12.79
N GLU A 70 -14.77 19.52 -13.84
CA GLU A 70 -13.49 20.24 -13.81
C GLU A 70 -13.45 21.31 -12.72
N ARG A 71 -14.56 22.03 -12.48
CA ARG A 71 -14.63 23.02 -11.39
C ARG A 71 -14.55 22.36 -10.02
N VAL A 72 -15.22 21.23 -9.84
CA VAL A 72 -15.18 20.44 -8.60
C VAL A 72 -13.75 20.00 -8.33
N LEU A 73 -13.12 19.34 -9.31
CA LEU A 73 -11.75 18.83 -9.23
C LEU A 73 -10.72 19.96 -9.02
N SER A 74 -10.91 21.11 -9.66
CA SER A 74 -10.03 22.28 -9.48
C SER A 74 -10.06 22.80 -8.04
N ALA A 75 -11.20 22.68 -7.36
CA ALA A 75 -11.30 23.05 -5.95
C ALA A 75 -10.67 22.01 -5.01
N ASP A 76 -10.41 20.80 -5.51
CA ASP A 76 -9.55 19.78 -4.89
C ASP A 76 -8.07 19.90 -5.32
N GLY A 77 -7.70 20.95 -6.06
CA GLY A 77 -6.34 21.18 -6.55
C GLY A 77 -5.97 20.40 -7.81
N VAL A 78 -6.92 19.73 -8.46
CA VAL A 78 -6.71 18.96 -9.70
C VAL A 78 -7.02 19.83 -10.91
N THR A 79 -6.02 20.15 -11.73
CA THR A 79 -6.19 21.01 -12.90
C THR A 79 -6.61 20.22 -14.14
N PRO A 80 -7.22 20.87 -15.15
CA PRO A 80 -7.51 20.22 -16.45
C PRO A 80 -6.27 19.61 -17.10
N GLU A 81 -5.11 20.25 -16.96
CA GLU A 81 -3.83 19.75 -17.48
C GLU A 81 -3.41 18.46 -16.78
N MET A 82 -3.62 18.37 -15.46
CA MET A 82 -3.36 17.13 -14.70
C MET A 82 -4.28 15.99 -15.16
N ILE A 83 -5.56 16.28 -15.42
CA ILE A 83 -6.53 15.31 -15.93
C ILE A 83 -6.09 14.82 -17.32
N GLN A 84 -5.72 15.75 -18.21
CA GLN A 84 -5.23 15.42 -19.55
C GLN A 84 -3.96 14.60 -19.50
N ALA A 85 -3.00 14.96 -18.65
CA ALA A 85 -1.77 14.19 -18.47
C ALA A 85 -2.04 12.78 -17.97
N GLN A 86 -3.00 12.61 -17.05
CA GLN A 86 -3.41 11.29 -16.58
C GLN A 86 -4.12 10.48 -17.68
N GLN A 87 -5.00 11.09 -18.48
CA GLN A 87 -5.64 10.45 -19.64
C GLN A 87 -4.63 10.01 -20.69
N GLN A 88 -3.62 10.83 -20.98
CA GLN A 88 -2.53 10.46 -21.89
C GLN A 88 -1.77 9.23 -21.40
N ARG A 89 -1.50 9.14 -20.09
CA ARG A 89 -0.86 7.95 -19.50
C ARG A 89 -1.75 6.71 -19.57
N VAL A 90 -3.05 6.82 -19.29
CA VAL A 90 -4.00 5.71 -19.47
C VAL A 90 -4.02 5.23 -20.92
N ASN A 91 -4.15 6.15 -21.87
CA ASN A 91 -4.14 5.84 -23.30
C ASN A 91 -2.83 5.17 -23.73
N LEU A 92 -1.69 5.60 -23.19
CA LEU A 92 -0.40 4.97 -23.45
C LEU A 92 -0.36 3.53 -22.91
N ILE A 93 -0.87 3.29 -21.69
CA ILE A 93 -0.97 1.93 -21.11
C ILE A 93 -1.83 1.03 -22.02
N GLU A 94 -3.00 1.51 -22.45
CA GLU A 94 -3.89 0.77 -23.34
C GLU A 94 -3.22 0.45 -24.70
N ARG A 95 -2.52 1.42 -25.29
CA ARG A 95 -1.74 1.23 -26.53
C ARG A 95 -0.63 0.20 -26.32
N LEU A 96 0.11 0.26 -25.22
CA LEU A 96 1.18 -0.69 -24.93
C LEU A 96 0.64 -2.12 -24.74
N LEU A 97 -0.49 -2.27 -24.05
CA LEU A 97 -1.13 -3.58 -23.83
C LEU A 97 -1.74 -4.17 -25.10
N SER A 98 -2.37 -3.33 -25.92
CA SER A 98 -2.95 -3.76 -27.21
C SER A 98 -1.89 -4.03 -28.29
N THR A 99 -0.67 -3.52 -28.13
CA THR A 99 0.43 -3.76 -29.06
C THR A 99 1.01 -5.16 -28.88
N SER A 100 0.80 -6.01 -29.90
CA SER A 100 1.05 -7.46 -29.78
C SER A 100 2.54 -7.86 -29.81
N THR A 101 3.42 -7.07 -30.45
CA THR A 101 4.85 -7.42 -30.58
C THR A 101 5.73 -6.59 -29.63
N ALA A 102 6.78 -7.22 -29.10
CA ALA A 102 7.71 -6.56 -28.20
C ALA A 102 8.44 -5.41 -28.89
N GLU A 103 8.81 -5.57 -30.16
CA GLU A 103 9.53 -4.58 -30.96
C GLU A 103 8.69 -3.31 -31.19
N ALA A 104 7.39 -3.47 -31.49
CA ALA A 104 6.50 -2.32 -31.64
C ALA A 104 6.28 -1.61 -30.30
N ARG A 105 6.22 -2.36 -29.18
CA ARG A 105 6.21 -1.76 -27.84
C ARG A 105 7.49 -0.99 -27.54
N THR A 106 8.66 -1.48 -27.93
CA THR A 106 9.94 -0.75 -27.77
C THR A 106 9.90 0.59 -28.49
N GLN A 107 9.37 0.64 -29.71
CA GLN A 107 9.22 1.89 -30.45
C GLN A 107 8.28 2.87 -29.73
N LEU A 108 7.16 2.39 -29.21
CA LEU A 108 6.24 3.21 -28.42
C LEU A 108 6.89 3.74 -27.14
N ILE A 109 7.64 2.90 -26.42
CA ILE A 109 8.37 3.28 -25.20
C ILE A 109 9.36 4.41 -25.48
N GLN A 110 10.06 4.34 -26.61
CA GLN A 110 11.02 5.38 -27.01
C GLN A 110 10.33 6.68 -27.44
N GLN A 111 9.24 6.59 -28.21
CA GLN A 111 8.50 7.76 -28.69
C GLN A 111 7.84 8.52 -27.52
N GLU A 112 7.31 7.78 -26.56
CA GLU A 112 6.49 8.31 -25.46
C GLU A 112 7.29 8.39 -24.15
N ALA A 113 8.63 8.41 -24.23
CA ALA A 113 9.52 8.32 -23.07
C ALA A 113 9.24 9.37 -21.98
N LYS A 114 8.75 10.56 -22.37
CA LYS A 114 8.39 11.64 -21.43
C LYS A 114 7.20 11.31 -20.54
N LEU A 115 6.30 10.45 -21.01
CA LEU A 115 5.14 10.01 -20.24
C LEU A 115 5.48 8.86 -19.28
N LEU A 116 6.65 8.23 -19.42
CA LEU A 116 7.09 7.09 -18.61
C LEU A 116 7.81 7.57 -17.35
N ASP A 117 7.06 8.20 -16.46
CA ASP A 117 7.53 8.78 -15.19
C ASP A 117 6.95 8.07 -13.96
N ALA A 118 7.21 8.63 -12.77
CA ALA A 118 6.70 8.10 -11.52
C ALA A 118 5.16 7.95 -11.49
N GLU A 119 4.44 8.90 -12.09
CA GLU A 119 2.97 8.87 -12.13
C GLU A 119 2.47 7.74 -13.05
N PHE A 120 3.12 7.53 -14.19
CA PHE A 120 2.80 6.42 -15.09
C PHE A 120 3.03 5.07 -14.43
N PHE A 121 4.21 4.84 -13.82
CA PHE A 121 4.51 3.57 -13.18
C PHE A 121 3.59 3.32 -11.97
N GLY A 122 3.28 4.37 -11.19
CA GLY A 122 2.31 4.26 -10.09
C GLY A 122 0.89 3.92 -10.56
N LEU A 123 0.44 4.53 -11.66
CA LEU A 123 -0.85 4.19 -12.28
C LEU A 123 -0.87 2.76 -12.82
N PHE A 124 0.19 2.36 -13.52
CA PHE A 124 0.32 1.02 -14.09
C PHE A 124 0.27 -0.07 -13.00
N SER A 125 0.98 0.13 -11.88
CA SER A 125 0.96 -0.80 -10.74
C SER A 125 -0.45 -0.94 -10.15
N ARG A 126 -1.19 0.15 -9.95
CA ARG A 126 -2.57 0.10 -9.44
C ARG A 126 -3.52 -0.65 -10.37
N LEU A 127 -3.36 -0.49 -11.68
CA LEU A 127 -4.15 -1.22 -12.67
C LEU A 127 -3.82 -2.72 -12.64
N MET A 128 -2.55 -3.07 -12.47
CA MET A 128 -2.10 -4.45 -12.35
C MET A 128 -2.65 -5.13 -11.07
N GLU A 129 -2.63 -4.44 -9.94
CA GLU A 129 -3.24 -4.90 -8.68
C GLU A 129 -4.74 -5.14 -8.85
N GLY A 130 -5.45 -4.22 -9.50
CA GLY A 130 -6.88 -4.38 -9.81
C GLY A 130 -7.17 -5.57 -10.72
N ALA A 131 -6.36 -5.79 -11.75
CA ALA A 131 -6.50 -6.93 -12.66
C ALA A 131 -6.29 -8.26 -11.92
N ALA A 132 -5.26 -8.35 -11.06
CA ALA A 132 -4.99 -9.53 -10.23
C ALA A 132 -6.15 -9.83 -9.27
N ALA A 133 -6.67 -8.82 -8.58
CA ALA A 133 -7.79 -8.97 -7.65
C ALA A 133 -9.09 -9.43 -8.35
N SER A 134 -9.27 -9.07 -9.62
CA SER A 134 -10.45 -9.45 -10.41
C SER A 134 -10.40 -10.87 -11.02
N GLY A 135 -9.32 -11.63 -10.79
CA GLY A 135 -9.16 -13.00 -11.32
C GLY A 135 -8.84 -13.07 -12.81
N GLN A 136 -8.41 -11.97 -13.44
CA GLN A 136 -8.08 -11.92 -14.86
C GLN A 136 -6.63 -12.35 -15.10
N GLU A 137 -6.34 -13.65 -14.95
CA GLU A 137 -4.97 -14.19 -15.00
C GLU A 137 -4.22 -13.87 -16.31
N GLN A 138 -4.89 -13.95 -17.46
CA GLN A 138 -4.27 -13.65 -18.76
C GLN A 138 -3.84 -12.18 -18.88
N VAL A 139 -4.66 -11.26 -18.36
CA VAL A 139 -4.35 -9.83 -18.34
C VAL A 139 -3.20 -9.57 -17.37
N ALA A 140 -3.20 -10.19 -16.19
CA ALA A 140 -2.10 -10.09 -15.24
C ALA A 140 -0.77 -10.57 -15.83
N GLN A 141 -0.75 -11.68 -16.58
CA GLN A 141 0.45 -12.16 -17.27
C GLN A 141 0.96 -11.18 -18.33
N GLN A 142 0.06 -10.62 -19.15
CA GLN A 142 0.44 -9.61 -20.15
C GLN A 142 0.99 -8.34 -19.50
N MET A 143 0.37 -7.89 -18.41
CA MET A 143 0.84 -6.74 -17.64
C MET A 143 2.21 -6.99 -17.01
N ASN A 144 2.46 -8.19 -16.48
CA ASN A 144 3.78 -8.55 -15.94
C ASN A 144 4.86 -8.53 -17.04
N ALA A 145 4.58 -9.09 -18.21
CA ALA A 145 5.53 -9.07 -19.33
C ALA A 145 5.83 -7.63 -19.79
N LEU A 146 4.80 -6.78 -19.85
CA LEU A 146 4.96 -5.36 -20.16
C LEU A 146 5.76 -4.63 -19.08
N GLN A 147 5.51 -4.92 -17.79
CA GLN A 147 6.26 -4.35 -16.67
C GLN A 147 7.76 -4.62 -16.83
N GLN A 148 8.14 -5.87 -17.09
CA GLN A 148 9.55 -6.25 -17.29
C GLN A 148 10.19 -5.49 -18.46
N GLN A 149 9.46 -5.34 -19.57
CA GLN A 149 9.93 -4.57 -20.72
C GLN A 149 10.10 -3.08 -20.37
N LEU A 150 9.12 -2.46 -19.72
CA LEU A 150 9.17 -1.08 -19.27
C LEU A 150 10.33 -0.82 -18.31
N MET A 151 10.58 -1.73 -17.36
CA MET A 151 11.70 -1.65 -16.41
C MET A 151 13.06 -1.67 -17.12
N LYS A 152 13.19 -2.43 -18.20
CA LYS A 152 14.44 -2.55 -18.96
C LYS A 152 14.66 -1.41 -19.96
N GLU A 153 13.60 -1.02 -20.66
CA GLU A 153 13.70 -0.17 -21.86
C GLU A 153 13.43 1.31 -21.58
N SER A 154 12.65 1.66 -20.56
CA SER A 154 12.45 3.06 -20.17
C SER A 154 13.57 3.58 -19.27
N GLU A 155 13.83 4.88 -19.33
CA GLU A 155 14.83 5.53 -18.47
C GLU A 155 14.42 5.46 -16.99
N TYR A 156 13.17 5.81 -16.69
CA TYR A 156 12.64 5.74 -15.33
C TYR A 156 12.61 4.30 -14.80
N GLY A 157 12.24 3.33 -15.63
CA GLY A 157 12.28 1.91 -15.27
C GLY A 157 13.68 1.43 -14.90
N ARG A 158 14.71 1.83 -15.65
CA ARG A 158 16.11 1.54 -15.31
C ARG A 158 16.54 2.23 -14.03
N GLN A 159 16.10 3.47 -13.80
CA GLN A 159 16.36 4.18 -12.55
C GLN A 159 15.71 3.47 -11.36
N LEU A 160 14.47 2.97 -11.51
CA LEU A 160 13.78 2.20 -10.48
C LEU A 160 14.50 0.88 -10.19
N GLN A 161 14.92 0.15 -11.24
CA GLN A 161 15.70 -1.07 -11.09
C GLN A 161 17.03 -0.81 -10.38
N SER A 162 17.72 0.28 -10.75
CA SER A 162 18.96 0.68 -10.10
C SER A 162 18.74 0.95 -8.61
N GLN A 163 17.68 1.68 -8.25
CA GLN A 163 17.34 1.94 -6.85
C GLN A 163 17.08 0.64 -6.06
N VAL A 164 16.33 -0.30 -6.62
CA VAL A 164 16.09 -1.61 -6.00
C VAL A 164 17.40 -2.35 -5.77
N ASN A 165 18.29 -2.38 -6.77
CA ASN A 165 19.60 -3.00 -6.63
C ASN A 165 20.43 -2.34 -5.52
N GLU A 166 20.42 -1.00 -5.44
CA GLU A 166 21.14 -0.27 -4.38
C GLU A 166 20.58 -0.58 -2.99
N ILE A 167 19.27 -0.79 -2.85
CA ILE A 167 18.66 -1.23 -1.58
C ILE A 167 19.13 -2.64 -1.22
N GLN A 168 19.10 -3.59 -2.16
CA GLN A 168 19.56 -4.96 -1.90
C GLN A 168 21.03 -5.00 -1.49
N GLU A 169 21.87 -4.22 -2.17
CA GLU A 169 23.29 -4.15 -1.85
C GLU A 169 23.56 -3.38 -0.55
N ALA A 170 22.72 -2.40 -0.17
CA ALA A 170 22.75 -1.80 1.17
C ALA A 170 22.47 -2.87 2.24
N VAL A 171 21.43 -3.68 2.05
CA VAL A 171 21.10 -4.80 2.96
C VAL A 171 22.27 -5.76 3.09
N LYS A 172 22.89 -6.18 1.99
CA LYS A 172 24.08 -7.04 2.02
C LYS A 172 25.24 -6.40 2.78
N THR A 173 25.48 -5.11 2.57
CA THR A 173 26.53 -4.36 3.26
C THR A 173 26.32 -4.37 4.78
N LEU A 174 25.08 -4.14 5.24
CA LEU A 174 24.74 -4.16 6.66
C LEU A 174 24.76 -5.57 7.25
N GLN A 175 24.28 -6.58 6.51
CA GLN A 175 24.34 -7.98 6.93
C GLN A 175 25.78 -8.48 7.09
N ALA A 176 26.69 -8.08 6.19
CA ALA A 176 28.11 -8.41 6.27
C ALA A 176 28.78 -7.78 7.51
N ALA A 177 28.34 -6.59 7.94
CA ALA A 177 28.78 -6.00 9.20
C ALA A 177 28.20 -6.76 10.41
N GLY A 178 26.96 -7.27 10.30
CA GLY A 178 26.36 -8.18 11.28
C GLY A 178 26.39 -7.64 12.71
N LYS A 179 26.94 -8.43 13.64
CA LYS A 179 27.07 -8.06 15.06
C LYS A 179 28.16 -7.01 15.32
N GLU A 180 29.01 -6.72 14.35
CA GLU A 180 30.09 -5.72 14.45
C GLU A 180 29.65 -4.34 13.94
N LEU A 181 28.36 -4.15 13.65
CA LEU A 181 27.82 -2.85 13.23
C LEU A 181 27.80 -1.87 14.42
N THR A 182 28.96 -1.29 14.73
CA THR A 182 29.10 -0.17 15.68
C THR A 182 28.79 1.16 15.00
N ARG A 183 28.66 2.24 15.78
CA ARG A 183 28.46 3.60 15.26
C ARG A 183 29.61 4.04 14.35
N GLU A 184 30.84 3.73 14.75
CA GLU A 184 32.06 4.02 13.98
C GLU A 184 32.04 3.23 12.67
N LYS A 185 31.64 1.96 12.72
CA LYS A 185 31.56 1.14 11.51
C LYS A 185 30.46 1.62 10.56
N LEU A 186 29.32 2.04 11.10
CA LEU A 186 28.24 2.65 10.33
C LEU A 186 28.70 3.94 9.64
N LEU A 187 29.46 4.79 10.33
CA LEU A 187 30.04 5.99 9.75
C LEU A 187 30.95 5.65 8.56
N GLU A 188 31.82 4.65 8.70
CA GLU A 188 32.66 4.18 7.58
C GLU A 188 31.82 3.70 6.39
N ILE A 189 30.80 2.89 6.64
CA ILE A 189 29.90 2.34 5.61
C ILE A 189 29.22 3.47 4.83
N LEU A 190 28.73 4.51 5.52
CA LEU A 190 28.04 5.64 4.90
C LEU A 190 29.00 6.54 4.12
N ILE A 191 30.24 6.73 4.61
CA ILE A 191 31.29 7.45 3.87
C ILE A 191 31.67 6.70 2.59
N GLN A 192 31.65 5.38 2.60
CA GLN A 192 32.01 4.52 1.47
C GLN A 192 30.86 4.27 0.48
N ALA A 193 29.68 4.86 0.70
CA ALA A 193 28.55 4.70 -0.21
C ALA A 193 28.94 5.17 -1.63
N PRO A 194 28.81 4.32 -2.66
CA PRO A 194 29.27 4.61 -4.02
C PRO A 194 28.42 5.66 -4.75
N ASN A 195 27.18 5.89 -4.30
CA ASN A 195 26.25 6.84 -4.89
C ASN A 195 25.15 7.26 -3.88
N GLU A 196 24.37 8.28 -4.25
CA GLU A 196 23.30 8.83 -3.40
C GLU A 196 22.17 7.82 -3.13
N ALA A 197 21.87 6.92 -4.06
CA ALA A 197 20.83 5.89 -3.87
C ALA A 197 21.25 4.87 -2.81
N ARG A 198 22.51 4.38 -2.83
CA ARG A 198 23.06 3.53 -1.77
C ARG A 198 23.07 4.25 -0.43
N LEU A 199 23.51 5.51 -0.41
CA LEU A 199 23.55 6.32 0.80
C LEU A 199 22.15 6.44 1.43
N SER A 200 21.15 6.75 0.61
CA SER A 200 19.76 6.90 1.05
C SER A 200 19.18 5.58 1.57
N ALA A 201 19.47 4.47 0.90
CA ALA A 201 19.05 3.14 1.34
C ALA A 201 19.70 2.76 2.68
N LEU A 202 21.03 2.91 2.81
CA LEU A 202 21.75 2.66 4.05
C LEU A 202 21.21 3.52 5.20
N ALA A 203 21.10 4.84 5.00
CA ALA A 203 20.62 5.76 6.01
C ALA A 203 19.19 5.47 6.46
N SER A 204 18.32 5.03 5.54
CA SER A 204 16.94 4.64 5.86
C SER A 204 16.91 3.37 6.72
N LEU A 205 17.69 2.36 6.35
CA LEU A 205 17.77 1.07 7.07
C LEU A 205 18.42 1.21 8.45
N THR A 206 19.34 2.17 8.60
CA THR A 206 20.08 2.38 9.86
C THR A 206 19.66 3.64 10.59
N ARG A 207 18.47 4.19 10.30
CA ARG A 207 17.98 5.44 10.90
C ARG A 207 18.14 5.49 12.43
N PRO A 208 17.85 4.43 13.21
CA PRO A 208 18.04 4.45 14.66
C PRO A 208 19.49 4.74 15.12
N GLY A 209 20.49 4.42 14.29
CA GLY A 209 21.90 4.68 14.57
C GLY A 209 22.39 6.08 14.16
N LEU A 210 21.57 6.86 13.44
CA LEU A 210 21.88 8.23 12.99
C LEU A 210 21.42 9.26 14.03
N ASP A 211 21.91 9.11 15.25
CA ASP A 211 21.59 9.95 16.40
C ASP A 211 22.50 11.18 16.50
N TYR A 212 22.28 12.01 17.51
CA TYR A 212 23.11 13.19 17.78
C TYR A 212 24.61 12.83 17.89
N LEU A 213 24.94 11.72 18.56
CA LEU A 213 26.32 11.29 18.75
C LEU A 213 26.96 10.88 17.43
N PHE A 214 26.23 10.22 16.53
CA PHE A 214 26.69 9.92 15.18
C PHE A 214 27.08 11.19 14.42
N PHE A 215 26.22 12.21 14.42
CA PHE A 215 26.51 13.47 13.73
C PHE A 215 27.63 14.27 14.40
N GLN A 216 27.81 14.12 15.71
CA GLN A 216 28.99 14.65 16.41
C GLN A 216 30.27 13.98 15.89
N SER A 217 30.33 12.65 15.86
CA SER A 217 31.50 11.91 15.35
C SER A 217 31.79 12.22 13.88
N LEU A 218 30.76 12.39 13.04
CA LEU A 218 30.93 12.82 11.65
C LEU A 218 31.53 14.23 11.57
N THR A 219 31.12 15.14 12.45
CA THR A 219 31.65 16.52 12.51
C THR A 219 33.12 16.51 12.92
N GLU A 220 33.47 15.76 13.97
CA GLU A 220 34.87 15.57 14.39
C GLU A 220 35.72 14.99 13.24
N ARG A 221 35.18 14.03 12.46
CA ARG A 221 35.87 13.48 11.30
C ARG A 221 36.07 14.49 10.19
N ILE A 222 35.08 15.34 9.89
CA ILE A 222 35.17 16.44 8.92
C ILE A 222 36.29 17.42 9.30
N GLU A 223 36.42 17.73 10.59
CA GLU A 223 37.45 18.67 11.08
C GLU A 223 38.89 18.18 10.83
N THR A 224 39.09 16.86 10.82
CA THR A 224 40.40 16.25 10.46
C THR A 224 40.72 16.30 8.96
N LYS A 225 39.77 16.71 8.11
CA LYS A 225 39.92 16.76 6.66
C LYS A 225 40.07 18.20 6.15
N THR A 226 40.73 18.33 5.00
CA THR A 226 40.97 19.61 4.33
C THR A 226 40.65 19.51 2.83
N GLY A 227 40.49 20.67 2.17
CA GLY A 227 40.27 20.74 0.73
C GLY A 227 39.00 20.03 0.26
N ASP A 228 39.08 19.31 -0.87
CA ASP A 228 37.93 18.66 -1.49
C ASP A 228 37.40 17.46 -0.69
N GLU A 229 38.24 16.78 0.09
CA GLU A 229 37.78 15.72 0.99
C GLU A 229 36.83 16.26 2.06
N ARG A 230 37.16 17.42 2.63
CA ARG A 230 36.32 18.09 3.61
C ARG A 230 34.96 18.45 3.00
N LYS A 231 34.95 19.06 1.82
CA LYS A 231 33.71 19.44 1.11
C LYS A 231 32.81 18.24 0.83
N LYS A 232 33.39 17.10 0.42
CA LYS A 232 32.63 15.86 0.19
C LYS A 232 31.96 15.35 1.48
N MET A 233 32.66 15.41 2.61
CA MET A 233 32.10 14.98 3.89
C MET A 233 31.06 15.98 4.46
N GLU A 234 31.24 17.28 4.21
CA GLU A 234 30.24 18.30 4.53
C GLU A 234 28.95 18.07 3.74
N PHE A 235 29.06 17.78 2.43
CA PHE A 235 27.91 17.41 1.59
C PHE A 235 27.24 16.11 2.05
N LEU A 236 28.03 15.09 2.39
CA LEU A 236 27.52 13.84 2.98
C LEU A 236 26.70 14.11 4.25
N ARG A 237 27.22 14.96 5.15
CA ARG A 237 26.53 15.34 6.39
C ARG A 237 25.21 16.05 6.10
N GLU A 238 25.19 16.99 5.17
CA GLU A 238 23.97 17.69 4.76
C GLU A 238 22.92 16.72 4.21
N LYS A 239 23.32 15.80 3.33
CA LYS A 239 22.44 14.77 2.78
C LYS A 239 21.89 13.84 3.85
N LEU A 240 22.72 13.37 4.77
CA LEU A 240 22.28 12.52 5.86
C LEU A 240 21.27 13.25 6.76
N LEU A 241 21.48 14.53 7.08
CA LEU A 241 20.52 15.33 7.84
C LEU A 241 19.18 15.52 7.12
N ASP A 242 19.21 15.71 5.80
CA ASP A 242 17.97 15.82 5.01
C ASP A 242 17.22 14.49 4.97
N ILE A 243 17.91 13.38 4.73
CA ILE A 243 17.32 12.03 4.73
C ILE A 243 16.70 11.72 6.09
N THR A 244 17.43 11.94 7.20
CA THR A 244 16.90 11.65 8.54
C THR A 244 15.70 12.52 8.85
N ARG A 245 15.74 13.82 8.54
CA ARG A 245 14.60 14.72 8.71
C ARG A 245 13.36 14.25 7.96
N GLN A 246 13.50 13.84 6.70
CA GLN A 246 12.37 13.36 5.90
C GLN A 246 11.77 12.06 6.48
N ILE A 247 12.62 11.14 6.94
CA ILE A 247 12.17 9.90 7.59
C ILE A 247 11.42 10.24 8.88
N ASP A 248 12.00 11.09 9.72
CA ASP A 248 11.42 11.47 11.02
C ASP A 248 10.06 12.15 10.85
N GLN A 249 9.94 13.06 9.88
CA GLN A 249 8.68 13.73 9.55
C GLN A 249 7.59 12.73 9.13
N ARG A 250 7.91 11.80 8.23
CA ARG A 250 6.96 10.76 7.80
C ARG A 250 6.52 9.89 8.96
N VAL A 251 7.45 9.47 9.82
CA VAL A 251 7.15 8.69 11.02
C VAL A 251 6.24 9.47 11.96
N GLU A 252 6.52 10.76 12.20
CA GLU A 252 5.66 11.62 13.02
C GLU A 252 4.24 11.77 12.45
N GLU A 253 4.12 11.94 11.14
CA GLU A 253 2.82 12.00 10.43
C GLU A 253 2.04 10.69 10.54
N GLU A 254 2.71 9.54 10.43
CA GLU A 254 2.09 8.23 10.64
C GLU A 254 1.62 8.06 12.09
N TYR A 255 2.40 8.49 13.09
CA TYR A 255 1.95 8.49 14.49
C TYR A 255 0.73 9.39 14.71
N LYS A 256 0.68 10.56 14.07
CA LYS A 256 -0.49 11.45 14.12
C LYS A 256 -1.73 10.79 13.51
N ARG A 257 -1.60 10.25 12.29
CA ARG A 257 -2.69 9.52 11.60
C ARG A 257 -3.18 8.33 12.41
N ALA A 258 -2.27 7.53 12.96
CA ALA A 258 -2.61 6.41 13.84
C ALA A 258 -3.37 6.86 15.10
N GLY A 259 -2.95 7.97 15.73
CA GLY A 259 -3.64 8.55 16.89
C GLY A 259 -5.03 9.07 16.54
N GLU A 260 -5.18 9.76 15.41
CA GLU A 260 -6.47 10.24 14.90
C GLU A 260 -7.43 9.09 14.57
N LEU A 261 -6.93 8.03 13.93
CA LEU A 261 -7.68 6.81 13.66
C LEU A 261 -8.15 6.18 14.97
N LEU A 262 -7.26 6.02 15.95
CA LEU A 262 -7.60 5.44 17.25
C LEU A 262 -8.69 6.25 17.96
N ASN A 263 -8.56 7.58 17.99
CA ASN A 263 -9.56 8.47 18.57
C ASN A 263 -10.91 8.35 17.86
N THR A 264 -10.89 8.24 16.54
CA THR A 264 -12.11 8.06 15.72
C THR A 264 -12.80 6.73 16.05
N LEU A 265 -12.04 5.64 16.14
CA LEU A 265 -12.58 4.32 16.52
C LEU A 265 -13.16 4.33 17.93
N LEU A 266 -12.49 4.95 18.90
CA LEU A 266 -12.97 5.03 20.29
C LEU A 266 -14.23 5.90 20.47
N ALA A 267 -14.44 6.85 19.57
CA ALA A 267 -15.64 7.68 19.51
C ALA A 267 -16.81 7.03 18.76
N ALA A 268 -16.57 5.94 18.04
CA ALA A 268 -17.60 5.25 17.28
C ALA A 268 -18.67 4.64 18.21
N PRO A 269 -19.96 4.68 17.82
CA PRO A 269 -21.03 4.00 18.55
C PRO A 269 -20.82 2.48 18.60
N ASP A 270 -20.31 1.91 17.50
CA ASP A 270 -19.93 0.50 17.38
C ASP A 270 -18.47 0.42 16.95
N ILE A 271 -17.60 0.21 17.95
CA ILE A 271 -16.15 0.15 17.77
C ILE A 271 -15.75 -1.06 16.94
N GLN A 272 -16.44 -2.19 17.11
CA GLN A 272 -16.09 -3.44 16.43
C GLN A 272 -16.34 -3.31 14.93
N LYS A 273 -17.52 -2.80 14.55
CA LYS A 273 -17.86 -2.53 13.16
C LYS A 273 -16.95 -1.46 12.55
N ALA A 274 -16.72 -0.34 13.25
CA ALA A 274 -15.85 0.72 12.75
C ALA A 274 -14.40 0.23 12.52
N THR A 275 -13.91 -0.68 13.37
CA THR A 275 -12.59 -1.29 13.19
C THR A 275 -12.54 -2.19 11.97
N LEU A 276 -13.58 -3.01 11.74
CA LEU A 276 -13.68 -3.89 10.56
C LEU A 276 -13.73 -3.10 9.24
N GLU A 277 -14.44 -1.97 9.21
CA GLU A 277 -14.57 -1.12 8.01
C GLU A 277 -13.28 -0.40 7.64
N ARG A 278 -12.32 -0.29 8.57
CA ARG A 278 -11.07 0.47 8.39
C ARG A 278 -9.81 -0.38 8.54
N LEU A 279 -9.92 -1.69 8.36
CA LEU A 279 -8.78 -2.61 8.48
C LEU A 279 -7.61 -2.23 7.57
N ASN A 280 -7.88 -1.69 6.39
CA ASN A 280 -6.89 -1.22 5.43
C ASN A 280 -6.10 0.02 5.90
N GLU A 281 -6.62 0.78 6.86
CA GLU A 281 -5.95 1.94 7.46
C GLU A 281 -5.07 1.56 8.66
N ILE A 282 -5.11 0.29 9.10
CA ILE A 282 -4.40 -0.17 10.30
C ILE A 282 -2.97 -0.57 9.94
N SER A 283 -2.02 0.28 10.31
CA SER A 283 -0.58 0.06 10.16
C SER A 283 0.08 -0.56 11.40
N GLU A 284 1.34 -0.97 11.29
CA GLU A 284 2.14 -1.39 12.45
C GLU A 284 2.26 -0.28 13.51
N ILE A 285 2.42 0.97 13.06
CA ILE A 285 2.46 2.14 13.95
C ILE A 285 1.14 2.30 14.71
N PHE A 286 -0.01 2.04 14.06
CA PHE A 286 -1.29 2.02 14.77
C PHE A 286 -1.31 1.00 15.91
N VAL A 287 -0.79 -0.20 15.69
CA VAL A 287 -0.71 -1.23 16.74
C VAL A 287 0.17 -0.77 17.91
N GLN A 288 1.28 -0.08 17.65
CA GLN A 288 2.12 0.51 18.70
C GLN A 288 1.37 1.59 19.49
N VAL A 289 0.64 2.48 18.82
CA VAL A 289 -0.18 3.53 19.46
C VAL A 289 -1.28 2.91 20.31
N LEU A 290 -1.96 1.87 19.82
CA LEU A 290 -2.97 1.11 20.54
C LEU A 290 -2.39 0.47 21.82
N ASN A 291 -1.24 -0.18 21.71
CA ASN A 291 -0.54 -0.80 22.84
C ASN A 291 -0.15 0.22 23.91
N ARG A 292 0.34 1.39 23.49
CA ARG A 292 0.63 2.49 24.41
C ARG A 292 -0.64 2.99 25.11
N ALA A 293 -1.74 3.16 24.37
CA ALA A 293 -3.01 3.57 24.95
C ALA A 293 -3.56 2.54 25.96
N LEU A 294 -3.39 1.24 25.71
CA LEU A 294 -3.73 0.17 26.65
C LEU A 294 -2.91 0.25 27.94
N GLN A 295 -1.59 0.45 27.82
CA GLN A 295 -0.70 0.63 28.97
C GLN A 295 -1.08 1.86 29.79
N GLU A 296 -1.32 2.99 29.12
CA GLU A 296 -1.74 4.24 29.78
C GLU A 296 -3.10 4.10 30.48
N ALA A 297 -4.09 3.45 29.85
CA ALA A 297 -5.40 3.19 30.44
C ALA A 297 -5.29 2.25 31.66
N THR A 298 -4.44 1.23 31.57
CA THR A 298 -4.14 0.32 32.69
C THR A 298 -3.49 1.06 33.85
N GLN A 299 -2.46 1.87 33.60
CA GLN A 299 -1.78 2.68 34.64
C GLN A 299 -2.73 3.67 35.31
N LYS A 300 -3.61 4.32 34.52
CA LYS A 300 -4.61 5.27 35.00
C LYS A 300 -5.86 4.61 35.59
N LYS A 301 -5.95 3.28 35.60
CA LYS A 301 -7.13 2.49 36.02
C LYS A 301 -8.43 2.94 35.33
N ASN A 302 -8.34 3.34 34.07
CA ASN A 302 -9.50 3.77 33.28
C ASN A 302 -10.19 2.56 32.63
N GLU A 303 -11.03 1.87 33.39
CA GLU A 303 -11.73 0.66 32.93
C GLU A 303 -12.63 0.90 31.71
N ALA A 304 -13.25 2.07 31.61
CA ALA A 304 -14.12 2.41 30.48
C ALA A 304 -13.32 2.50 29.18
N GLN A 305 -12.14 3.14 29.23
CA GLN A 305 -11.25 3.23 28.08
C GLN A 305 -10.60 1.88 27.75
N LEU A 306 -10.20 1.12 28.78
CA LEU A 306 -9.63 -0.22 28.60
C LEU A 306 -10.57 -1.14 27.83
N LYS A 307 -11.86 -1.21 28.22
CA LYS A 307 -12.87 -2.02 27.51
C LYS A 307 -13.02 -1.64 26.05
N LYS A 308 -12.97 -0.34 25.71
CA LYS A 308 -13.06 0.13 24.33
C LYS A 308 -11.83 -0.28 23.51
N LEU A 309 -10.64 -0.14 24.08
CA LEU A 309 -9.39 -0.53 23.44
C LEU A 309 -9.33 -2.06 23.22
N GLU A 310 -9.78 -2.85 24.20
CA GLU A 310 -9.87 -4.31 24.10
C GLU A 310 -10.81 -4.77 22.97
N GLN A 311 -11.88 -4.03 22.67
CA GLN A 311 -12.74 -4.35 21.51
C GLN A 311 -11.99 -4.22 20.18
N ILE A 312 -11.13 -3.20 20.05
CA ILE A 312 -10.29 -3.02 18.86
C ILE A 312 -9.29 -4.19 18.76
N VAL A 313 -8.63 -4.54 19.87
CA VAL A 313 -7.71 -5.70 19.92
C VAL A 313 -8.40 -6.99 19.52
N ALA A 314 -9.61 -7.25 20.03
CA ALA A 314 -10.36 -8.45 19.72
C ALA A 314 -10.70 -8.57 18.22
N VAL A 315 -11.05 -7.45 17.57
CA VAL A 315 -11.26 -7.42 16.12
C VAL A 315 -9.97 -7.73 15.38
N LEU A 316 -8.87 -7.06 15.76
CA LEU A 316 -7.57 -7.28 15.12
C LEU A 316 -7.08 -8.72 15.25
N GLN A 317 -7.23 -9.32 16.43
CA GLN A 317 -6.90 -10.73 16.66
C GLN A 317 -7.77 -11.66 15.82
N LYS A 318 -9.07 -11.36 15.69
CA LYS A 318 -9.99 -12.17 14.88
C LYS A 318 -9.63 -12.15 13.40
N VAL A 319 -9.16 -11.02 12.89
CA VAL A 319 -8.77 -10.84 11.48
C VAL A 319 -7.34 -11.35 11.22
N SER A 320 -6.46 -11.23 12.20
CA SER A 320 -5.06 -11.68 12.12
C SER A 320 -4.87 -13.14 12.55
N ALA A 321 -5.93 -13.81 13.01
CA ALA A 321 -5.89 -15.23 13.31
C ALA A 321 -5.51 -15.98 12.03
N PRO A 322 -4.52 -16.88 12.07
CA PRO A 322 -4.23 -17.74 10.95
C PRO A 322 -5.53 -18.40 10.47
N PRO A 323 -5.75 -18.56 9.15
CA PRO A 323 -6.80 -19.42 8.63
C PRO A 323 -6.81 -20.73 9.43
N LYS A 324 -7.98 -21.28 9.76
CA LYS A 324 -8.08 -22.54 10.55
C LYS A 324 -7.29 -23.67 9.89
N GLU A 325 -7.12 -23.57 8.59
CA GLU A 325 -6.29 -24.40 7.74
C GLU A 325 -4.80 -24.38 8.14
N TYR A 326 -4.24 -23.24 8.60
CA TYR A 326 -2.87 -23.19 9.14
C TYR A 326 -2.76 -23.96 10.46
N GLU A 327 -3.68 -23.75 11.41
CA GLU A 327 -3.66 -24.45 12.70
C GLU A 327 -3.77 -25.97 12.53
N LEU A 328 -4.61 -26.42 11.57
CA LEU A 328 -4.73 -27.83 11.25
C LEU A 328 -3.45 -28.36 10.58
N LEU A 329 -2.87 -27.61 9.64
CA LEU A 329 -1.62 -27.99 8.98
C LEU A 329 -0.45 -28.11 9.97
N GLU A 330 -0.31 -27.18 10.93
CA GLU A 330 0.70 -27.26 12.00
C GLU A 330 0.54 -28.54 12.83
N LYS A 331 -0.69 -28.88 13.23
CA LYS A 331 -0.97 -30.14 13.94
C LYS A 331 -0.60 -31.38 13.12
N LEU A 332 -0.88 -31.37 11.81
CA LEU A 332 -0.51 -32.48 10.91
C LEU A 332 1.01 -32.55 10.70
N LEU A 333 1.70 -31.41 10.68
CA LEU A 333 3.17 -31.33 10.60
C LEU A 333 3.83 -31.94 11.84
N ASP A 334 3.24 -31.78 13.02
CA ASP A 334 3.73 -32.35 14.28
C ASP A 334 3.48 -33.85 14.43
N ALA A 335 2.72 -34.48 13.51
CA ALA A 335 2.39 -35.90 13.59
C ALA A 335 3.67 -36.78 13.57
N PRO A 336 3.96 -37.58 14.61
CA PRO A 336 5.27 -38.25 14.77
C PRO A 336 5.54 -39.33 13.72
N ASN A 337 4.52 -39.87 13.08
CA ASN A 337 4.63 -40.88 12.03
C ASN A 337 3.36 -40.95 11.15
N GLU A 338 3.40 -41.73 10.08
CA GLU A 338 2.29 -41.87 9.11
C GLU A 338 1.01 -42.46 9.73
N ALA A 339 1.12 -43.33 10.75
CA ALA A 339 -0.04 -43.88 11.44
C ALA A 339 -0.76 -42.81 12.28
N ALA A 340 0.00 -41.96 12.99
CA ALA A 340 -0.53 -40.82 13.73
C ALA A 340 -1.16 -39.80 12.78
N LEU A 341 -0.51 -39.51 11.65
CA LEU A 341 -1.05 -38.62 10.61
C LEU A 341 -2.41 -39.11 10.10
N ASN A 342 -2.52 -40.38 9.72
CA ASN A 342 -3.78 -40.96 9.24
C ASN A 342 -4.88 -40.92 10.31
N LYS A 343 -4.54 -41.13 11.58
CA LYS A 343 -5.48 -41.02 12.69
C LYS A 343 -5.97 -39.59 12.87
N MET A 344 -5.07 -38.60 12.78
CA MET A 344 -5.44 -37.18 12.86
C MET A 344 -6.32 -36.76 11.69
N LEU A 345 -6.09 -37.27 10.48
CA LEU A 345 -6.96 -37.03 9.33
C LEU A 345 -8.39 -37.57 9.55
N GLU A 346 -8.53 -38.73 10.19
CA GLU A 346 -9.84 -39.28 10.60
C GLU A 346 -10.52 -38.48 11.72
N GLU A 347 -9.75 -38.06 12.74
CA GLU A 347 -10.23 -37.24 13.85
C GLU A 347 -10.71 -35.86 13.36
N HIS A 348 -10.03 -35.28 12.36
CA HIS A 348 -10.34 -33.98 11.75
C HIS A 348 -11.10 -34.09 10.42
N LYS A 349 -11.77 -35.21 10.13
CA LYS A 349 -12.40 -35.49 8.81
C LYS A 349 -13.37 -34.42 8.27
N ASN A 350 -13.96 -33.61 9.15
CA ASN A 350 -14.89 -32.53 8.79
C ASN A 350 -14.16 -31.25 8.36
N GLU A 351 -12.90 -31.10 8.78
CA GLU A 351 -12.02 -29.97 8.47
C GLU A 351 -11.14 -30.25 7.24
N ILE A 352 -11.03 -31.52 6.82
CA ILE A 352 -10.44 -31.92 5.52
C ILE A 352 -11.44 -31.66 4.39
N THR A 353 -11.47 -30.40 3.93
CA THR A 353 -12.32 -29.93 2.82
C THR A 353 -11.52 -29.71 1.52
N PRO A 354 -12.18 -29.50 0.37
CA PRO A 354 -11.51 -29.08 -0.86
C PRO A 354 -10.69 -27.79 -0.69
N GLU A 355 -11.17 -26.85 0.13
CA GLU A 355 -10.49 -25.60 0.46
C GLU A 355 -9.21 -25.85 1.25
N PHE A 356 -9.27 -26.70 2.29
CA PHE A 356 -8.08 -27.12 3.04
C PHE A 356 -7.06 -27.85 2.15
N THR A 357 -7.52 -28.71 1.26
CA THR A 357 -6.66 -29.43 0.31
C THR A 357 -5.95 -28.46 -0.63
N SER A 358 -6.67 -27.47 -1.16
CA SER A 358 -6.11 -26.44 -2.04
C SER A 358 -5.11 -25.54 -1.29
N PHE A 359 -5.42 -25.20 -0.04
CA PHE A 359 -4.53 -24.45 0.84
C PHE A 359 -3.19 -25.16 1.05
N VAL A 360 -3.20 -26.44 1.46
CA VAL A 360 -1.96 -27.22 1.67
C VAL A 360 -1.16 -27.36 0.37
N GLY A 361 -1.84 -27.53 -0.77
CA GLY A 361 -1.20 -27.53 -2.10
C GLY A 361 -0.50 -26.21 -2.43
N GLY A 362 -1.11 -25.07 -2.09
CA GLY A 362 -0.51 -23.75 -2.26
C GLY A 362 0.72 -23.52 -1.38
N VAL A 363 0.65 -23.94 -0.10
CA VAL A 363 1.80 -23.89 0.83
C VAL A 363 2.95 -24.75 0.33
N LEU A 364 2.66 -25.94 -0.21
CA LEU A 364 3.66 -26.82 -0.82
C LEU A 364 4.32 -26.15 -2.04
N ALA A 365 3.54 -25.62 -2.98
CA ALA A 365 4.06 -24.97 -4.19
C ALA A 365 4.96 -23.76 -3.86
N GLN A 366 4.56 -22.95 -2.89
CA GLN A 366 5.37 -21.81 -2.42
C GLN A 366 6.66 -22.26 -1.72
N SER A 367 6.61 -23.38 -1.00
CA SER A 367 7.78 -23.96 -0.34
C SER A 367 8.75 -24.57 -1.35
N GLU A 368 8.24 -25.20 -2.42
CA GLU A 368 9.03 -25.70 -3.56
C GLU A 368 9.67 -24.56 -4.38
N GLU A 369 8.99 -23.42 -4.53
CA GLU A 369 9.53 -22.24 -5.21
C GLU A 369 10.64 -21.55 -4.40
N ARG A 370 10.52 -21.54 -3.07
CA ARG A 370 11.57 -21.01 -2.17
C ARG A 370 12.76 -21.96 -2.01
N ALA A 371 12.50 -23.26 -2.07
CA ALA A 371 13.52 -24.30 -2.04
C ALA A 371 14.15 -24.47 -3.43
N ASP A 372 14.96 -23.49 -3.85
CA ASP A 372 15.76 -23.63 -5.07
C ASP A 372 16.63 -24.92 -4.99
N LYS A 373 17.03 -25.50 -6.13
CA LYS A 373 17.52 -26.91 -6.31
C LYS A 373 18.78 -27.35 -5.52
N LYS A 374 19.19 -26.65 -4.46
CA LYS A 374 20.31 -26.97 -3.55
C LYS A 374 19.99 -26.81 -2.06
N SER A 375 18.72 -26.74 -1.65
CA SER A 375 18.37 -26.73 -0.21
C SER A 375 18.88 -28.00 0.47
N GLN A 376 19.89 -27.86 1.33
CA GLN A 376 20.38 -28.92 2.23
C GLN A 376 20.06 -28.52 3.66
N GLY A 377 19.57 -29.46 4.48
CA GLY A 377 19.26 -29.25 5.90
C GLY A 377 17.77 -29.32 6.21
N GLU A 378 17.33 -28.50 7.18
CA GLU A 378 15.97 -28.50 7.75
C GLU A 378 14.89 -28.20 6.70
N ASP A 379 15.17 -27.32 5.72
CA ASP A 379 14.22 -26.96 4.67
C ASP A 379 13.80 -28.14 3.79
N ALA A 380 14.73 -29.07 3.49
CA ALA A 380 14.43 -30.26 2.70
C ALA A 380 13.55 -31.26 3.46
N GLN A 381 13.77 -31.37 4.78
CA GLN A 381 12.98 -32.26 5.65
C GLN A 381 11.55 -31.73 5.83
N VAL A 382 11.38 -30.41 5.98
CA VAL A 382 10.08 -29.76 6.06
C VAL A 382 9.31 -29.93 4.74
N LEU A 383 9.98 -29.78 3.60
CA LEU A 383 9.36 -29.97 2.28
C LEU A 383 8.93 -31.42 2.03
N GLU A 384 9.74 -32.40 2.44
CA GLU A 384 9.38 -33.83 2.39
C GLU A 384 8.18 -34.13 3.30
N ARG A 385 8.15 -33.55 4.51
CA ARG A 385 7.03 -33.67 5.45
C ARG A 385 5.73 -33.10 4.86
N LEU A 386 5.78 -31.91 4.27
CA LEU A 386 4.64 -31.28 3.60
C LEU A 386 4.13 -32.11 2.42
N ASN A 387 5.03 -32.65 1.61
CA ASN A 387 4.69 -33.55 0.49
C ASN A 387 3.95 -34.81 0.98
N ASN A 388 4.41 -35.41 2.08
CA ASN A 388 3.77 -36.59 2.67
C ASN A 388 2.36 -36.29 3.21
N ILE A 389 2.20 -35.14 3.87
CA ILE A 389 0.89 -34.68 4.37
C ILE A 389 -0.08 -34.44 3.22
N TYR A 390 0.36 -33.73 2.18
CA TYR A 390 -0.47 -33.45 1.01
C TYR A 390 -0.95 -34.74 0.32
N ARG A 391 -0.06 -35.73 0.14
CA ARG A 391 -0.44 -37.05 -0.41
C ARG A 391 -1.43 -37.79 0.48
N ALA A 392 -1.28 -37.72 1.80
CA ALA A 392 -2.20 -38.36 2.74
C ALA A 392 -3.61 -37.71 2.67
N ILE A 393 -3.67 -36.38 2.60
CA ILE A 393 -4.92 -35.62 2.43
C ILE A 393 -5.63 -35.99 1.12
N LEU A 394 -4.89 -36.11 0.00
CA LEU A 394 -5.45 -36.51 -1.28
C LEU A 394 -6.02 -37.93 -1.23
N LYS A 395 -5.26 -38.89 -0.69
CA LYS A 395 -5.74 -40.27 -0.50
C LYS A 395 -6.99 -40.32 0.38
N PHE A 396 -7.03 -39.54 1.45
CA PHE A 396 -8.17 -39.44 2.34
C PHE A 396 -9.41 -38.86 1.64
N SER A 397 -9.24 -37.77 0.90
CA SER A 397 -10.31 -37.10 0.15
C SER A 397 -10.86 -37.98 -0.99
N MET A 398 -10.01 -38.75 -1.66
CA MET A 398 -10.43 -39.73 -2.66
C MET A 398 -11.23 -40.88 -2.04
N LYS A 399 -10.84 -41.38 -0.86
CA LYS A 399 -11.62 -42.41 -0.14
C LYS A 399 -12.99 -41.89 0.29
N LYS A 400 -13.06 -40.65 0.77
CA LYS A 400 -14.30 -39.98 1.21
C LYS A 400 -15.27 -39.66 0.06
N SER A 401 -14.77 -39.54 -1.17
CA SER A 401 -15.62 -39.29 -2.36
C SER A 401 -16.09 -40.57 -3.06
N MET A 402 -15.50 -41.73 -2.71
CA MET A 402 -15.86 -43.04 -3.27
C MET A 402 -16.77 -43.88 -2.36
N GLY A 403 -17.00 -43.47 -1.12
CA GLY A 403 -17.94 -44.08 -0.17
C GLY A 403 -19.00 -43.07 0.24
#